data_AF-A0A4U5PJK6-F1
#
_entry.id   AF-A0A4U5PJK6-F1
#
_cell.length_a   1.000
_cell.length_b   1.000
_cell.length_c   1.000
_cell.angle_alpha   90.00
_cell.angle_beta   90.00
_cell.angle_gamma   90.00
#
_symmetry.space_group_name_H-M   'P 1'
#
loop_
_entity.id
_entity.type
_entity.pdbx_description
1 polymer ?
#
loop_
_entity_poly.entity_id
_entity_poly.type
_entity_poly.pdbx_seq_one_letter_code
_entity_poly.pdbx_strand_id
1 'polypeptide(L)'
;MIAVFKIALFASLLVLISASHLHRRFFKRLDQTGFGHGKSSRETFYETIEYFKEKEIERPFSRHYARTKMCGHAVLEKLELMCPNSASIAKFDVAPEEITAVLHDCCQPGCSAARIRALFCF
;
A
#
# COMPACT_ATOMS: atom_id res chain seq x y z
N MET A 1 4.00 -52.10 -46.93
CA MET A 1 4.79 -51.18 -46.07
C MET A 1 4.02 -49.86 -45.84
N ILE A 2 2.83 -49.88 -45.21
CA ILE A 2 1.99 -48.67 -45.01
C ILE A 2 1.38 -48.62 -43.57
N ALA A 3 1.75 -49.55 -42.68
CA ALA A 3 1.16 -49.63 -41.34
C ALA A 3 1.95 -48.90 -40.25
N VAL A 4 3.21 -48.53 -40.49
CA VAL A 4 4.10 -47.99 -39.44
C VAL A 4 3.97 -46.45 -39.30
N PHE A 5 3.51 -45.76 -40.34
CA PHE A 5 3.44 -44.29 -40.35
C PHE A 5 2.25 -43.69 -39.58
N LYS A 6 1.18 -44.47 -39.34
CA LYS A 6 -0.02 -43.97 -38.65
C LYS A 6 0.11 -43.98 -37.12
N ILE A 7 1.03 -44.76 -36.56
CA ILE A 7 1.21 -44.88 -35.11
C ILE A 7 2.07 -43.72 -34.57
N ALA A 8 3.05 -43.25 -35.35
CA ALA A 8 3.92 -42.15 -34.94
C ALA A 8 3.19 -40.80 -34.80
N LEU A 9 2.20 -40.52 -35.66
CA LEU A 9 1.42 -39.28 -35.62
C LEU A 9 0.45 -39.19 -34.43
N PHE A 10 -0.06 -40.33 -33.94
CA PHE A 10 -0.95 -40.35 -32.77
C PHE A 10 -0.19 -40.13 -31.45
N ALA A 11 1.06 -40.58 -31.35
CA ALA A 11 1.88 -40.37 -30.16
C ALA A 11 2.25 -38.89 -29.95
N SER A 12 2.48 -38.14 -31.03
CA SER A 12 2.81 -36.70 -30.95
C SER A 12 1.62 -35.82 -30.56
N LEU A 13 0.39 -36.22 -30.93
CA LEU A 13 -0.82 -35.45 -30.59
C LEU A 13 -1.20 -35.57 -29.10
N LEU A 14 -0.95 -36.73 -28.48
CA LEU A 14 -1.26 -36.97 -27.06
C LEU A 14 -0.31 -36.23 -26.10
N VAL A 15 0.93 -35.94 -26.52
CA VAL A 15 1.88 -35.15 -25.72
C VAL A 15 1.47 -33.68 -25.65
N LEU A 16 0.89 -33.13 -26.72
CA LEU A 16 0.43 -31.73 -26.75
C LEU A 16 -0.82 -31.48 -25.89
N ILE A 17 -1.75 -32.45 -25.81
CA ILE A 17 -2.95 -32.33 -24.97
C ILE A 17 -2.60 -32.42 -23.48
N SER A 18 -1.53 -33.16 -23.14
CA SER A 18 -1.02 -33.29 -21.78
C SER A 18 -0.37 -32.00 -21.25
N ALA A 19 0.25 -31.21 -22.12
CA ALA A 19 0.89 -29.95 -21.76
C ALA A 19 -0.13 -28.84 -21.45
N SER A 20 -1.27 -28.81 -22.15
CA SER A 20 -2.31 -27.79 -21.94
C SER A 20 -3.11 -27.99 -20.65
N HIS A 21 -3.26 -29.25 -20.19
CA HIS A 21 -4.00 -29.56 -18.97
C HIS A 21 -3.19 -29.39 -17.68
N LEU A 22 -1.86 -29.52 -17.76
CA LEU A 22 -0.96 -29.31 -16.62
C LEU A 22 -0.76 -27.82 -16.31
N HIS A 23 -0.78 -26.95 -17.33
CA HIS A 23 -0.65 -25.50 -17.12
C HIS A 23 -1.89 -24.87 -16.45
N ARG A 24 -3.10 -25.39 -16.72
CA ARG A 24 -4.34 -24.90 -16.08
C ARG A 24 -4.48 -25.28 -14.60
N ARG A 25 -3.80 -26.33 -14.13
CA ARG A 25 -3.81 -26.71 -12.71
C ARG A 25 -2.70 -26.06 -11.89
N PHE A 26 -1.61 -25.60 -12.53
CA PHE A 26 -0.58 -24.81 -11.86
C PHE A 26 -0.97 -23.34 -11.69
N PHE A 27 -1.61 -22.72 -12.69
CA PHE A 27 -2.07 -21.33 -12.56
C PHE A 27 -3.25 -21.15 -11.60
N LYS A 28 -4.06 -22.19 -11.37
CA LYS A 28 -5.17 -22.14 -10.41
C LYS A 28 -4.76 -22.35 -8.95
N ARG A 29 -3.48 -22.60 -8.68
CA ARG A 29 -2.97 -22.90 -7.33
C ARG A 29 -2.04 -21.81 -6.76
N LEU A 30 -1.78 -20.74 -7.52
CA LEU A 30 -1.09 -19.55 -7.01
C LEU A 30 -2.06 -18.47 -6.46
N ASP A 31 -3.37 -18.62 -6.66
CA ASP A 31 -4.40 -17.77 -6.05
C ASP A 31 -4.88 -18.25 -4.67
N GLN A 32 -4.36 -19.38 -4.17
CA GLN A 32 -4.87 -20.05 -2.97
C GLN A 32 -3.81 -20.40 -1.92
N THR A 33 -2.66 -19.73 -1.95
CA THR A 33 -1.83 -19.59 -0.75
C THR A 33 -2.26 -18.33 -0.02
N GLY A 34 -3.26 -18.49 0.85
CA GLY A 34 -3.60 -17.48 1.84
C GLY A 34 -2.38 -17.18 2.70
N PHE A 35 -1.74 -16.04 2.45
CA PHE A 35 -0.74 -15.44 3.31
C PHE A 35 -0.97 -13.93 3.33
N GLY A 36 -1.84 -13.53 4.27
CA GLY A 36 -2.10 -12.15 4.65
C GLY A 36 -3.15 -11.45 3.78
N HIS A 37 -4.36 -11.26 4.34
CA HIS A 37 -5.00 -9.95 4.19
C HIS A 37 -4.04 -8.90 4.79
N GLY A 38 -2.98 -8.57 4.07
CA GLY A 38 -2.23 -7.34 4.31
C GLY A 38 -3.21 -6.23 3.99
N LYS A 39 -3.54 -5.42 4.99
CA LYS A 39 -4.35 -4.21 4.77
C LYS A 39 -3.77 -3.48 3.57
N SER A 40 -4.64 -2.97 2.70
CA SER A 40 -4.19 -2.14 1.59
C SER A 40 -3.35 -1.00 2.15
N SER A 41 -2.34 -0.54 1.40
CA SER A 41 -1.54 0.62 1.80
C SER A 41 -2.45 1.83 2.04
N ARG A 42 -3.50 1.98 1.24
CA ARG A 42 -4.57 2.98 1.40
C ARG A 42 -5.36 2.81 2.71
N GLU A 43 -5.73 1.60 3.10
CA GLU A 43 -6.40 1.36 4.39
C GLU A 43 -5.50 1.73 5.57
N THR A 44 -4.23 1.34 5.48
CA THR A 44 -3.22 1.66 6.51
C THR A 44 -3.04 3.19 6.65
N PHE A 45 -3.15 3.95 5.57
CA PHE A 45 -3.10 5.41 5.59
C PHE A 45 -4.22 6.01 6.46
N TYR A 46 -5.48 5.64 6.21
CA TYR A 46 -6.60 6.19 6.96
C TYR A 46 -6.63 5.72 8.40
N GLU A 47 -6.31 4.45 8.66
CA GLU A 47 -6.19 3.96 10.04
C GLU A 47 -5.13 4.72 10.82
N THR A 48 -4.00 5.04 10.18
CA THR A 48 -2.96 5.87 10.78
C THR A 48 -3.51 7.26 11.11
N ILE A 49 -4.24 7.90 10.18
CA ILE A 49 -4.85 9.22 10.41
C ILE A 49 -5.80 9.18 11.61
N GLU A 50 -6.73 8.23 11.64
CA GLU A 50 -7.74 8.13 12.69
C GLU A 50 -7.11 7.84 14.05
N TYR A 51 -6.15 6.90 14.11
CA TYR A 51 -5.40 6.62 15.34
C TYR A 51 -4.77 7.89 15.93
N PHE A 52 -4.13 8.71 15.10
CA PHE A 52 -3.52 9.95 15.59
C PHE A 52 -4.55 11.02 15.93
N LYS A 53 -5.66 11.12 15.22
CA LYS A 53 -6.77 12.03 15.57
C LYS A 53 -7.33 11.69 16.96
N GLU A 54 -7.53 10.42 17.27
CA GLU A 54 -7.96 9.97 18.60
C GLU A 54 -6.94 10.35 19.67
N LYS A 55 -5.64 10.08 19.44
CA LYS A 55 -4.58 10.43 20.41
C LYS A 55 -4.40 11.93 20.62
N GLU A 56 -4.63 12.74 19.59
CA GLU A 56 -4.65 14.20 19.67
C GLU A 56 -5.77 14.71 20.60
N ILE A 57 -6.92 14.04 20.61
CA ILE A 57 -8.05 14.36 21.49
C ILE A 57 -7.80 13.85 22.91
N GLU A 58 -7.30 12.61 23.06
CA GLU A 58 -7.02 12.02 24.36
C GLU A 58 -5.86 12.72 25.09
N ARG A 59 -4.88 13.27 24.36
CA ARG A 59 -3.61 13.75 24.91
C ARG A 59 -3.22 15.14 24.37
N PRO A 60 -4.06 16.17 24.52
CA PRO A 60 -3.86 17.47 23.87
C PRO A 60 -2.63 18.24 24.37
N PHE A 61 -2.16 17.94 25.58
CA PHE A 61 -0.98 18.57 26.19
C PHE A 61 0.31 17.76 26.01
N SER A 62 0.24 16.60 25.35
CA SER A 62 1.45 15.83 25.05
C SER A 62 2.27 16.54 23.98
N ARG A 63 3.58 16.66 24.17
CA ARG A 63 4.48 17.23 23.15
C ARG A 63 4.35 16.56 21.77
N HIS A 64 3.99 15.27 21.74
CA HIS A 64 3.89 14.50 20.49
C HIS A 64 2.53 14.63 19.81
N TYR A 65 1.46 14.79 20.58
CA TYR A 65 0.07 14.79 20.11
C TYR A 65 -0.60 16.18 20.21
N ALA A 66 0.11 17.18 20.74
CA ALA A 66 -0.37 18.55 20.77
C ALA A 66 -0.57 19.05 19.33
N ARG A 67 -1.76 19.59 19.07
CA ARG A 67 -2.13 20.10 17.76
C ARG A 67 -1.46 21.45 17.54
N THR A 68 -0.74 21.56 16.43
CA THR A 68 -0.14 22.80 15.96
C THR A 68 -0.66 23.12 14.56
N LYS A 69 -0.96 24.39 14.30
CA LYS A 69 -1.36 24.82 12.95
C LYS A 69 -0.12 24.85 12.07
N MET A 70 -0.15 24.07 10.99
CA MET A 70 0.91 24.01 10.00
C MET A 70 0.25 24.07 8.63
N CYS A 71 0.49 25.17 7.91
CA CYS A 71 -0.13 25.45 6.61
C CYS A 71 0.97 25.63 5.55
N GLY A 72 0.75 25.13 4.34
CA GLY A 72 1.63 25.36 3.19
C GLY A 72 3.09 25.05 3.49
N HIS A 73 3.96 26.07 3.34
CA HIS A 73 5.40 25.92 3.51
C HIS A 73 5.81 25.46 4.91
N ALA A 74 5.07 25.83 5.96
CA ALA A 74 5.39 25.44 7.33
C ALA A 74 5.32 23.92 7.55
N VAL A 75 4.45 23.22 6.80
CA VAL A 75 4.42 21.75 6.84
C VAL A 75 5.68 21.17 6.21
N LEU A 76 6.13 21.73 5.09
CA LEU A 76 7.32 21.28 4.37
C LEU A 76 8.58 21.46 5.22
N GLU A 77 8.77 22.64 5.82
CA GLU A 77 9.90 22.87 6.75
C GLU A 77 9.89 21.87 7.91
N LYS A 78 8.70 21.57 8.47
CA LYS A 78 8.59 20.57 9.53
C LYS A 78 8.92 19.17 9.05
N LEU A 79 8.51 18.80 7.85
CA LEU A 79 8.85 17.51 7.24
C LEU A 79 10.34 17.37 7.02
N GLU A 80 11.00 18.40 6.49
CA GLU A 80 12.46 18.41 6.30
C GLU A 80 13.21 18.23 7.62
N LEU A 81 12.74 18.88 8.69
CA LEU A 81 13.31 18.73 10.03
C LEU A 81 13.05 17.37 10.68
N MET A 82 11.90 16.74 10.39
CA MET A 82 11.47 15.49 11.05
C MET A 82 11.87 14.22 10.28
N CYS A 83 12.03 14.30 8.97
CA CYS A 83 12.31 13.18 8.07
C CYS A 83 13.75 13.28 7.52
N PRO A 84 14.78 12.84 8.26
CA PRO A 84 16.18 12.94 7.81
C PRO A 84 16.46 12.13 6.53
N ASN A 85 15.63 11.12 6.25
CA ASN A 85 15.77 10.22 5.10
C ASN A 85 14.86 10.59 3.92
N SER A 86 14.34 11.83 3.89
CA SER A 86 13.29 12.35 3.01
C SER A 86 11.86 12.08 3.47
N ALA A 87 10.95 12.97 3.06
CA ALA A 87 9.53 12.78 3.20
C ALA A 87 8.98 12.17 1.90
N SER A 88 8.18 11.11 2.00
CA SER A 88 7.54 10.46 0.86
C SER A 88 6.15 9.97 1.20
N ILE A 89 5.23 10.20 0.29
CA ILE A 89 3.85 9.67 0.30
C ILE A 89 3.69 8.46 -0.59
N ALA A 90 4.70 8.11 -1.40
CA ALA A 90 4.61 7.08 -2.44
C ALA A 90 4.32 5.67 -1.88
N LYS A 91 4.46 5.47 -0.56
CA LYS A 91 4.11 4.22 0.12
C LYS A 91 2.60 4.00 0.21
N PHE A 92 1.84 5.08 0.28
CA PHE A 92 0.39 5.02 0.39
C PHE A 92 -0.19 5.15 -1.02
N ASP A 93 -1.01 4.18 -1.42
CA ASP A 93 -1.72 4.21 -2.71
C ASP A 93 -2.92 5.18 -2.61
N VAL A 94 -2.61 6.47 -2.45
CA VAL A 94 -3.56 7.55 -2.19
C VAL A 94 -3.40 8.66 -3.22
N ALA A 95 -4.53 9.26 -3.60
CA ALA A 95 -4.54 10.32 -4.59
C ALA A 95 -4.05 11.67 -3.98
N PRO A 96 -3.46 12.56 -4.79
CA PRO A 96 -2.96 13.86 -4.32
C PRO A 96 -4.00 14.73 -3.59
N GLU A 97 -5.28 14.59 -3.95
CA GLU A 97 -6.40 15.31 -3.33
C GLU A 97 -6.57 14.90 -1.86
N GLU A 98 -6.32 13.64 -1.56
CA GLU A 98 -6.47 13.07 -0.20
C GLU A 98 -5.36 13.54 0.72
N ILE A 99 -4.14 13.64 0.17
CA ILE A 99 -2.99 14.24 0.85
C ILE A 99 -3.28 15.71 1.12
N THR A 100 -3.83 16.41 0.14
CA THR A 100 -4.21 17.82 0.29
C THR A 100 -5.26 18.00 1.40
N ALA A 101 -6.24 17.10 1.51
CA ALA A 101 -7.21 17.11 2.61
C ALA A 101 -6.54 16.94 4.00
N VAL A 102 -5.57 16.03 4.13
CA VAL A 102 -4.81 15.85 5.37
C VAL A 102 -3.97 17.08 5.72
N LEU A 103 -3.32 17.68 4.72
CA LEU A 103 -2.56 18.92 4.90
C LEU A 103 -3.47 20.11 5.25
N HIS A 104 -4.68 20.15 4.70
CA HIS A 104 -5.69 21.13 5.07
C HIS A 104 -6.12 20.97 6.53
N ASP A 105 -6.38 19.74 7.00
CA ASP A 105 -6.66 19.43 8.42
C ASP A 105 -5.52 19.89 9.35
N CYS A 106 -4.27 19.79 8.88
CA CYS A 106 -3.09 20.28 9.58
C CYS A 106 -3.01 21.81 9.65
N CYS A 107 -3.64 22.52 8.71
CA CYS A 107 -3.74 23.97 8.73
C CYS A 107 -4.87 24.45 9.66
N GLN A 108 -6.06 23.87 9.50
CA GLN A 108 -7.21 24.08 10.37
C GLN A 108 -8.01 22.77 10.49
N PRO A 109 -8.22 22.24 11.71
CA PRO A 109 -7.99 22.89 13.01
C PRO A 109 -6.53 22.84 13.51
N GLY A 110 -5.63 22.12 12.84
CA GLY A 110 -4.28 21.84 13.31
C GLY A 110 -4.04 20.35 13.47
N CYS A 111 -2.78 19.93 13.48
CA CYS A 111 -2.44 18.52 13.68
C CYS A 111 -1.16 18.33 14.48
N SER A 112 -0.93 17.11 14.94
CA SER A 112 0.27 16.77 15.68
C SER A 112 1.47 16.47 14.80
N ALA A 113 2.66 16.75 15.31
CA ALA A 113 3.92 16.37 14.68
C ALA A 113 4.03 14.85 14.51
N ALA A 114 3.47 14.07 15.44
CA ALA A 114 3.47 12.61 15.36
C ALA A 114 2.65 12.10 14.17
N ARG A 115 1.48 12.69 13.89
CA ARG A 115 0.65 12.34 12.73
C ARG A 115 1.39 12.57 11.41
N ILE A 116 1.95 13.76 11.23
CA ILE A 116 2.71 14.08 10.01
C ILE A 116 3.91 13.14 9.88
N ARG A 117 4.70 12.95 10.95
CA ARG A 117 5.85 12.06 10.89
C ARG A 117 5.48 10.63 10.48
N ALA A 118 4.39 10.08 11.02
CA ALA A 118 3.93 8.74 10.69
C ALA A 118 3.44 8.58 9.25
N LEU A 119 2.87 9.65 8.66
CA LEU A 119 2.34 9.64 7.30
C LEU A 119 3.38 9.94 6.22
N PHE A 120 4.46 10.63 6.57
CA PHE A 120 5.37 11.17 5.54
C PHE A 120 6.84 10.75 5.72
N CYS A 121 7.30 10.35 6.92
CA CYS A 121 8.70 9.97 7.11
C CYS A 121 8.91 8.46 6.95
N PHE A 122 9.88 8.07 6.12
CA PHE A 122 10.29 6.67 5.91
C PHE A 122 11.81 6.52 5.92
#